data_AF-A0A848T579-F1
#
_entry.id   AF-A0A848T579-F1
#
_cell.length_a   1.000
_cell.length_b   1.000
_cell.length_c   1.000
_cell.angle_alpha   90.00
_cell.angle_beta   90.00
_cell.angle_gamma   90.00
#
_symmetry.space_group_name_H-M   'P 1'
#
loop_
_entity.id
_entity.type
_entity.pdbx_description
1 polymer ?
#
loop_
_entity_poly.entity_id
_entity_poly.type
_entity_poly.pdbx_seq_one_letter_code
_entity_poly.pdbx_strand_id
1 'polypeptide(L)'
;PSGIAVATSGVRAQSYVLNGRIYSHIIDPETRAPAAGRLRSVTVAAENAMTADGWATALCAAGDVAGPDLAAAQGIAALFLFEDDGTLRQVRTGPIGELIL
;
A
#
# COMPACT_ATOMS: atom_id res chain seq x y z
N PRO A 1 5.76 11.03 17.27
CA PRO A 1 7.17 11.49 17.16
C PRO A 1 7.26 12.72 16.25
N SER A 2 7.89 13.82 16.69
CA SER A 2 8.16 14.96 15.82
C SER A 2 9.18 14.55 14.76
N GLY A 3 8.87 14.75 13.46
CA GLY A 3 9.79 14.44 12.36
C GLY A 3 9.50 13.15 11.59
N ILE A 4 8.31 12.58 11.71
CA ILE A 4 7.85 11.48 10.86
C ILE A 4 6.65 11.96 10.03
N ALA A 5 6.67 11.67 8.74
CA ALA A 5 5.56 11.84 7.84
C ALA A 5 4.90 10.50 7.52
N VAL A 6 3.60 10.56 7.25
CA VAL A 6 2.80 9.38 6.91
C VAL A 6 2.07 9.66 5.62
N ALA A 7 2.08 8.68 4.71
CA ALA A 7 1.30 8.72 3.49
C ALA A 7 0.55 7.40 3.30
N THR A 8 -0.56 7.43 2.57
CA THR A 8 -1.37 6.25 2.29
C THR A 8 -1.80 6.24 0.83
N SER A 9 -1.50 5.15 0.13
CA SER A 9 -1.99 4.89 -1.22
C SER A 9 -3.00 3.76 -1.16
N GLY A 10 -4.10 3.89 -1.92
CA GLY A 10 -5.18 2.91 -1.87
C GLY A 10 -5.94 2.81 -3.18
N VAL A 11 -6.52 1.62 -3.41
CA VAL A 11 -7.10 1.27 -4.71
C VAL A 11 -8.61 1.52 -4.80
N ARG A 12 -9.27 1.92 -3.71
CA ARG A 12 -10.74 2.09 -3.67
C ARG A 12 -11.22 3.52 -3.95
N ALA A 13 -10.69 4.53 -3.26
CA ALA A 13 -11.28 5.88 -3.27
C ALA A 13 -11.30 6.52 -4.67
N GLN A 14 -10.23 6.32 -5.42
CA GLN A 14 -10.08 6.84 -6.78
C GLN A 14 -10.06 5.66 -7.76
N SER A 15 -11.22 5.03 -7.91
CA SER A 15 -11.45 3.89 -8.78
C SER A 15 -12.79 3.99 -9.48
N TYR A 16 -12.96 3.21 -10.54
CA TYR A 16 -14.25 3.02 -11.20
C TYR A 16 -14.50 1.53 -11.44
N VAL A 17 -15.77 1.17 -11.63
CA VAL A 17 -16.17 -0.19 -11.96
C VAL A 17 -16.51 -0.26 -13.44
N LEU A 18 -15.92 -1.22 -14.13
CA LEU A 18 -16.22 -1.52 -15.54
C LEU A 18 -16.36 -3.03 -15.68
N ASN A 19 -17.49 -3.48 -16.24
CA ASN A 19 -17.80 -4.90 -16.46
C ASN A 19 -17.64 -5.76 -15.18
N GLY A 20 -18.04 -5.23 -14.02
CA GLY A 20 -17.95 -5.93 -12.74
C GLY A 20 -16.56 -5.99 -12.10
N ARG A 21 -15.54 -5.41 -12.73
CA ARG A 21 -14.17 -5.30 -12.20
C ARG A 21 -13.87 -3.87 -11.74
N ILE A 22 -13.15 -3.75 -10.63
CA ILE A 22 -12.64 -2.47 -10.11
C ILE A 22 -11.34 -2.10 -10.83
N TYR A 23 -11.23 -0.85 -11.26
CA TYR A 23 -10.06 -0.25 -11.90
C TYR A 23 -9.58 0.93 -11.04
N SER A 24 -8.41 0.77 -10.41
CA SER A 24 -7.73 1.82 -9.65
C SER A 24 -6.99 2.79 -10.58
N HIS A 25 -6.67 4.00 -10.11
CA HIS A 25 -5.70 4.87 -10.78
C HIS A 25 -4.24 4.41 -10.62
N ILE A 26 -3.95 3.50 -9.67
CA ILE A 26 -2.59 3.02 -9.43
C ILE A 26 -2.30 1.95 -10.47
N ILE A 27 -1.22 2.14 -11.24
CA ILE A 27 -0.82 1.24 -12.32
C ILE A 27 0.32 0.36 -11.83
N ASP A 28 0.15 -0.95 -11.99
CA ASP A 28 1.24 -1.91 -11.90
C ASP A 28 2.10 -1.78 -13.17
N PRO A 29 3.37 -1.39 -13.07
CA PRO A 29 4.24 -1.17 -14.21
C PRO A 29 4.62 -2.47 -14.95
N GLU A 30 4.59 -3.62 -14.28
CA GLU A 30 4.93 -4.91 -14.89
C GLU A 30 3.80 -5.37 -15.82
N THR A 31 2.55 -5.30 -15.34
CA THR A 31 1.37 -5.68 -16.13
C THR A 31 0.85 -4.56 -17.03
N ARG A 32 1.28 -3.31 -16.80
CA ARG A 32 0.79 -2.09 -17.48
C ARG A 32 -0.73 -1.91 -17.32
N ALA A 33 -1.27 -2.40 -16.23
CA ALA A 33 -2.69 -2.38 -15.93
C ALA A 33 -2.92 -1.85 -14.50
N PRO A 34 -4.14 -1.45 -14.14
CA PRO A 34 -4.44 -1.08 -12.77
C PRO A 34 -4.12 -2.20 -11.78
N ALA A 35 -3.49 -1.82 -10.66
CA ALA A 35 -3.22 -2.72 -9.55
C ALA A 35 -4.52 -3.44 -9.14
N ALA A 36 -4.42 -4.77 -9.03
CA ALA A 36 -5.55 -5.66 -8.77
C ALA A 36 -5.18 -6.65 -7.67
N GLY A 37 -6.19 -7.31 -7.11
CA GLY A 37 -6.02 -8.26 -6.02
C GLY A 37 -6.77 -7.84 -4.76
N ARG A 38 -6.26 -8.34 -3.63
CA ARG A 38 -6.87 -8.17 -2.30
C ARG A 38 -6.37 -6.92 -1.58
N LEU A 39 -5.22 -6.38 -1.96
CA LEU A 39 -4.67 -5.17 -1.37
C LEU A 39 -5.64 -4.00 -1.55
N ARG A 40 -5.94 -3.30 -0.45
CA ARG A 40 -6.85 -2.15 -0.41
C ARG A 40 -6.11 -0.85 -0.17
N SER A 41 -5.10 -0.87 0.68
CA SER A 41 -4.24 0.28 0.94
C SER A 41 -2.89 -0.12 1.51
N VAL A 42 -1.92 0.76 1.32
CA VAL A 42 -0.62 0.74 1.97
C VAL A 42 -0.40 2.08 2.65
N THR A 43 -0.12 2.05 3.94
CA THR A 43 0.28 3.21 4.74
C THR A 43 1.75 3.10 5.08
N VAL A 44 2.54 4.14 4.80
CA VAL A 44 3.98 4.18 5.08
C VAL A 44 4.29 5.32 6.02
N ALA A 45 5.17 5.06 7.00
CA ALA A 45 5.78 6.08 7.83
C ALA A 45 7.26 6.25 7.45
N ALA A 46 7.72 7.49 7.25
CA ALA A 46 9.09 7.80 6.89
C ALA A 46 9.55 9.16 7.45
N GLU A 47 10.84 9.47 7.31
CA GLU A 47 11.46 10.73 7.77
C GLU A 47 10.89 11.99 7.10
N ASN A 48 10.29 11.84 5.90
CA ASN A 48 9.71 12.95 5.16
C ASN A 48 8.54 12.49 4.27
N ALA A 49 7.69 13.44 3.89
CA ALA A 49 6.44 13.14 3.18
C ALA A 49 6.67 12.59 1.77
N MET A 50 7.72 13.04 1.07
CA MET A 50 8.06 12.58 -0.28
C MET A 50 8.42 11.09 -0.25
N THR A 51 9.24 10.67 0.70
CA THR A 51 9.63 9.25 0.86
C THR A 51 8.43 8.40 1.27
N ALA A 52 7.60 8.86 2.20
CA ALA A 52 6.40 8.13 2.61
C ALA A 52 5.45 7.92 1.43
N ASP A 53 5.18 8.97 0.66
CA ASP A 53 4.23 8.95 -0.47
C ASP A 53 4.73 8.10 -1.65
N GLY A 54 6.02 8.23 -1.98
CA GLY A 54 6.66 7.40 -3.01
C GLY A 54 6.60 5.92 -2.68
N TRP A 55 6.93 5.54 -1.44
CA TRP A 55 6.86 4.14 -1.01
C TRP A 55 5.44 3.62 -0.90
N ALA A 56 4.49 4.41 -0.38
CA ALA A 56 3.09 3.99 -0.31
C ALA A 56 2.56 3.64 -1.72
N THR A 57 2.90 4.46 -2.72
CA THR A 57 2.49 4.22 -4.11
C THR A 57 3.22 3.03 -4.73
N ALA A 58 4.55 2.94 -4.58
CA ALA A 58 5.35 1.84 -5.14
C ALA A 58 4.93 0.47 -4.57
N LEU A 59 4.74 0.38 -3.25
CA LEU A 59 4.30 -0.84 -2.58
C LEU A 59 2.86 -1.20 -2.92
N CYS A 60 1.99 -0.21 -3.15
CA CYS A 60 0.62 -0.45 -3.60
C CYS A 60 0.59 -0.97 -5.05
N ALA A 61 1.43 -0.42 -5.93
CA ALA A 61 1.57 -0.88 -7.32
C ALA A 61 2.17 -2.29 -7.40
N ALA A 62 3.09 -2.65 -6.50
CA ALA A 62 3.68 -3.99 -6.41
C ALA A 62 2.67 -5.08 -5.97
N GLY A 63 1.52 -4.70 -5.41
CA GLY A 63 0.41 -5.60 -5.16
C GLY A 63 0.64 -6.59 -4.01
N ASP A 64 -0.11 -7.70 -4.06
CA ASP A 64 -0.40 -8.50 -2.86
C ASP A 64 0.81 -9.23 -2.25
N VAL A 65 1.73 -9.67 -3.11
CA VAL A 65 2.89 -10.50 -2.71
C VAL A 65 4.15 -9.66 -2.73
N ALA A 66 4.46 -9.03 -3.87
CA ALA A 66 5.72 -8.30 -4.02
C ALA A 66 5.78 -7.04 -3.14
N GLY A 67 4.65 -6.41 -2.80
CA GLY A 67 4.61 -5.25 -1.92
C GLY A 67 5.15 -5.56 -0.51
N PRO A 68 4.53 -6.48 0.25
CA PRO A 68 5.03 -6.86 1.57
C PRO A 68 6.46 -7.40 1.57
N ASP A 69 6.83 -8.21 0.57
CA ASP A 69 8.18 -8.77 0.45
C ASP A 69 9.23 -7.68 0.23
N LEU A 70 8.94 -6.71 -0.65
CA LEU A 70 9.81 -5.57 -0.89
C LEU A 70 9.96 -4.68 0.35
N ALA A 71 8.85 -4.39 1.04
CA ALA A 71 8.87 -3.59 2.27
C ALA A 71 9.71 -4.25 3.36
N ALA A 72 9.56 -5.57 3.55
CA ALA A 72 10.35 -6.33 4.50
C ALA A 72 11.85 -6.33 4.13
N ALA A 73 12.17 -6.57 2.85
CA ALA A 73 13.54 -6.60 2.37
C ALA A 73 14.27 -5.24 2.52
N GLN A 74 13.53 -4.13 2.38
CA GLN A 74 14.07 -2.77 2.49
C GLN A 74 13.93 -2.16 3.90
N GLY A 75 13.35 -2.89 4.87
CA GLY A 75 13.13 -2.38 6.22
C GLY A 75 12.16 -1.19 6.30
N ILE A 76 11.23 -1.09 5.35
CA ILE A 76 10.27 0.02 5.28
C ILE A 76 9.20 -0.16 6.36
N ALA A 77 8.88 0.90 7.08
CA ALA A 77 7.75 0.92 8.01
C ALA A 77 6.44 1.04 7.23
N ALA A 78 5.79 -0.10 6.93
CA ALA A 78 4.54 -0.11 6.16
C ALA A 78 3.46 -1.01 6.77
N LEU A 79 2.22 -0.53 6.72
CA LEU A 79 0.98 -1.23 7.04
C LEU A 79 0.20 -1.49 5.75
N PHE A 80 -0.04 -2.76 5.44
CA PHE A 80 -0.85 -3.20 4.31
C PHE A 80 -2.21 -3.65 4.83
N LEU A 81 -3.28 -3.23 4.16
CA LEU A 81 -4.64 -3.71 4.41
C LEU A 81 -5.11 -4.54 3.23
N PHE A 82 -5.44 -5.80 3.50
CA PHE A 82 -5.99 -6.75 2.55
C PHE A 82 -7.46 -7.00 2.83
N GLU A 83 -8.24 -7.25 1.79
CA GLU A 83 -9.62 -7.71 1.92
C GLU A 83 -9.72 -9.22 1.71
N ASP A 84 -10.20 -9.89 2.75
CA ASP A 84 -10.29 -11.34 2.88
C ASP A 84 -11.73 -11.66 3.31
N ASP A 85 -12.55 -12.19 2.39
CA ASP A 85 -13.93 -12.60 2.66
C ASP A 85 -14.78 -11.53 3.37
N GLY A 86 -14.63 -10.27 2.94
CA GLY A 86 -15.35 -9.12 3.52
C GLY A 86 -14.75 -8.59 4.83
N THR A 87 -13.65 -9.16 5.30
CA THR A 87 -12.89 -8.68 6.46
C THR A 87 -11.57 -8.03 6.04
N LEU A 88 -11.05 -7.13 6.87
CA LEU A 88 -9.75 -6.52 6.65
C LEU A 88 -8.66 -7.27 7.42
N ARG A 89 -7.67 -7.81 6.69
CA ARG A 89 -6.46 -8.39 7.27
C ARG A 89 -5.30 -7.40 7.17
N GLN A 90 -4.54 -7.28 8.26
CA GLN A 90 -3.37 -6.40 8.31
C GLN A 90 -2.07 -7.19 8.11
N VAL A 91 -1.11 -6.61 7.39
CA VAL A 91 0.30 -7.02 7.39
C VAL A 91 1.15 -5.81 7.72
N ARG A 92 2.14 -5.99 8.60
CA ARG A 92 3.01 -4.92 9.10
C ARG A 92 4.46 -5.26 8.80
N THR A 93 5.24 -4.26 8.45
CA THR A 93 6.68 -4.36 8.19
C THR A 93 7.40 -3.22 8.91
N GLY A 94 8.68 -3.46 9.24
CA GLY A 94 9.49 -2.49 10.00
C GLY A 94 8.85 -2.06 11.33
N PRO A 95 9.18 -0.87 11.84
CA PRO A 95 8.67 -0.36 13.12
C PRO A 95 7.27 0.27 13.02
N ILE A 96 6.49 0.03 11.95
CA ILE A 96 5.22 0.74 11.72
C ILE A 96 4.25 0.66 12.91
N GLY A 97 4.24 -0.47 13.62
CA GLY A 97 3.40 -0.69 14.79
C GLY A 97 3.78 0.17 15.98
N GLU A 98 5.05 0.57 16.11
CA GLU A 98 5.52 1.45 17.19
C GLU A 98 5.39 2.93 16.82
N LEU A 99 5.38 3.23 15.52
CA LEU A 99 5.37 4.60 15.02
C LEU A 99 3.96 5.21 15.00
N ILE A 100 2.93 4.42 14.66
CA ILE A 100 1.59 4.95 14.37
C ILE A 100 0.43 4.08 14.88
N LEU A 101 0.67 2.96 15.58
CA LEU A 101 -0.37 2.09 16.16
C LEU A 101 -0.20 1.95 17.67
#